data_AF-A0A499UX91-F1
#
_entry.id   AF-A0A499UX91-F1
#
_cell.length_a   1.000
_cell.length_b   1.000
_cell.length_c   1.000
_cell.angle_alpha   90.00
_cell.angle_beta   90.00
_cell.angle_gamma   90.00
#
_symmetry.space_group_name_H-M   'P 1'
#
loop_
_entity.id
_entity.type
_entity.pdbx_description
1 polymer ?
#
loop_
_entity_poly.entity_id
_entity_poly.type
_entity_poly.pdbx_seq_one_letter_code
_entity_poly.pdbx_strand_id
1 'polypeptide(L)'
;MEHVERPEARMAWNWAGTDIGKAHHHTVVLNSDGEVLLSRKVVNDEPELLSLISDVLELGEDVVWAVDVADGMACLLVNLLLNHGQTIVYLPGLAVNRAAAGYRGLGKTDAKDARVIADQARMRRDLDLLAPESDLAAELRVMTVKGVMIPIRLLSWAFSVDGEAVGAAWCGTR
;
A
#
# COMPACT_ATOMS: atom_id res chain seq x y z
N MET A 1 43.33 7.25 -5.75
CA MET A 1 42.29 7.58 -4.75
C MET A 1 41.21 8.31 -5.50
N GLU A 2 40.19 7.61 -5.95
CA GLU A 2 39.00 8.21 -6.53
C GLU A 2 37.86 7.74 -5.64
N HIS A 3 37.49 8.60 -4.68
CA HIS A 3 36.27 8.42 -3.90
C HIS A 3 35.13 8.75 -4.86
N VAL A 4 34.59 7.72 -5.50
CA VAL A 4 33.28 7.83 -6.16
C VAL A 4 32.26 7.89 -5.03
N GLU A 5 31.82 9.10 -4.68
CA GLU A 5 30.61 9.27 -3.89
C GLU A 5 29.46 8.65 -4.68
N ARG A 6 29.03 7.47 -4.24
CA ARG A 6 27.76 6.90 -4.66
C ARG A 6 26.71 7.92 -4.22
N PRO A 7 25.87 8.48 -5.12
CA PRO A 7 24.83 9.39 -4.69
C PRO A 7 24.01 8.63 -3.64
N GLU A 8 23.77 9.26 -2.47
CA GLU A 8 22.77 8.75 -1.54
C GLU A 8 21.52 8.49 -2.35
N ALA A 9 21.21 7.22 -2.58
CA ALA A 9 19.97 6.82 -3.20
C ALA A 9 18.90 7.30 -2.23
N ARG A 10 18.37 8.50 -2.49
CA ARG A 10 17.24 9.06 -1.76
C ARG A 10 16.17 7.99 -1.86
N MET A 11 15.88 7.30 -0.74
CA MET A 11 14.92 6.20 -0.68
C MET A 11 13.72 6.56 -1.55
N ALA A 12 13.62 5.93 -2.72
CA ALA A 12 12.72 6.37 -3.77
C ALA A 12 11.35 5.80 -3.45
N TRP A 13 10.60 6.54 -2.65
CA TRP A 13 9.27 6.13 -2.26
C TRP A 13 8.30 6.32 -3.42
N ASN A 14 7.42 5.35 -3.59
CA ASN A 14 6.21 5.46 -4.40
C ASN A 14 5.00 5.59 -3.45
N TRP A 15 3.97 6.32 -3.89
CA TRP A 15 2.74 6.51 -3.12
C TRP A 15 1.56 5.89 -3.85
N ALA A 16 0.98 4.85 -3.28
CA ALA A 16 -0.18 4.15 -3.80
C ALA A 16 -1.44 4.67 -3.10
N GLY A 17 -2.18 5.58 -3.73
CA GLY A 17 -3.47 6.04 -3.24
C GLY A 17 -4.60 5.16 -3.73
N THR A 18 -5.43 4.66 -2.82
CA THR A 18 -6.56 3.81 -3.15
C THR A 18 -7.87 4.41 -2.66
N ASP A 19 -8.80 4.65 -3.59
CA ASP A 19 -10.21 4.92 -3.31
C ASP A 19 -10.94 3.59 -3.11
N ILE A 20 -11.42 3.35 -1.88
CA ILE A 20 -12.02 2.07 -1.48
C ILE A 20 -13.54 2.11 -1.70
N GLY A 21 -13.99 1.48 -2.78
CA GLY A 21 -15.40 1.15 -3.00
C GLY A 21 -15.80 -0.24 -2.48
N LYS A 22 -17.11 -0.50 -2.44
CA LYS A 22 -17.67 -1.80 -1.98
C LYS A 22 -17.32 -2.98 -2.90
N ALA A 23 -17.47 -2.78 -4.21
CA ALA A 23 -17.29 -3.81 -5.23
C ALA A 23 -15.96 -3.69 -5.98
N HIS A 24 -15.47 -2.47 -6.10
CA HIS A 24 -14.22 -2.16 -6.79
C HIS A 24 -13.44 -1.13 -6.01
N HIS A 25 -12.13 -1.17 -6.16
CA HIS A 25 -11.24 -0.10 -5.73
C HIS A 25 -10.59 0.52 -6.97
N HIS A 26 -10.11 1.75 -6.82
CA HIS A 26 -9.22 2.34 -7.81
C HIS A 26 -7.92 2.73 -7.11
N THR A 27 -6.79 2.26 -7.65
CA THR A 27 -5.46 2.54 -7.12
C THR A 27 -4.64 3.33 -8.13
N VAL A 28 -4.02 4.42 -7.67
CA VAL A 28 -3.07 5.22 -8.44
C VAL A 28 -1.74 5.24 -7.71
N VAL A 29 -0.67 4.92 -8.42
CA VAL A 29 0.71 4.99 -7.91
C VAL A 29 1.41 6.20 -8.48
N LEU A 30 1.98 7.02 -7.60
CA LEU A 30 2.79 8.18 -7.95
C LEU A 30 4.26 7.97 -7.53
N ASN A 31 5.20 8.44 -8.36
CA ASN A 31 6.58 8.62 -7.93
C ASN A 31 6.76 9.93 -7.14
N SER A 32 8.00 10.24 -6.75
CA SER A 32 8.30 11.46 -5.97
C SER A 32 7.98 12.77 -6.68
N ASP A 33 7.98 12.76 -8.01
CA ASP A 33 7.68 13.92 -8.84
C ASP A 33 6.17 14.08 -9.12
N GLY A 34 5.34 13.13 -8.66
CA GLY A 34 3.89 13.13 -8.86
C GLY A 34 3.45 12.59 -10.23
N GLU A 35 4.35 11.93 -10.94
CA GLU A 35 4.06 11.22 -12.19
C GLU A 35 3.33 9.92 -11.89
N VAL A 36 2.36 9.57 -12.75
CA VAL A 36 1.59 8.32 -12.60
C VAL A 36 2.41 7.15 -13.12
N LEU A 37 2.71 6.20 -12.25
CA LEU A 37 3.32 4.92 -12.61
C LEU A 37 2.25 3.86 -12.92
N LEU A 38 1.12 3.90 -12.20
CA LEU A 38 0.02 2.96 -12.36
C LEU A 38 -1.32 3.64 -12.06
N SER A 39 -2.37 3.25 -12.78
CA SER A 39 -3.76 3.61 -12.51
C SER A 39 -4.64 2.41 -12.86
N ARG A 40 -5.14 1.69 -11.84
CA ARG A 40 -5.85 0.42 -12.02
C ARG A 40 -7.14 0.42 -11.21
N LYS A 41 -8.25 0.08 -11.88
CA LYS A 41 -9.47 -0.35 -11.22
C LYS A 41 -9.36 -1.85 -10.95
N VAL A 42 -9.66 -2.27 -9.72
CA VAL A 42 -9.55 -3.67 -9.27
C VAL A 42 -10.86 -4.10 -8.62
N VAL A 43 -11.22 -5.37 -8.74
CA VAL A 43 -12.38 -5.95 -8.03
C VAL A 43 -11.99 -6.19 -6.56
N ASN A 44 -12.94 -6.02 -5.64
CA ASN A 44 -12.75 -6.35 -4.23
C ASN A 44 -12.83 -7.88 -4.02
N ASP A 45 -11.81 -8.58 -4.50
CA ASP A 45 -11.62 -10.04 -4.43
C ASP A 45 -10.14 -10.35 -4.16
N GLU A 46 -9.87 -11.35 -3.32
CA GLU A 46 -8.52 -11.56 -2.77
C GLU A 46 -7.43 -11.78 -3.85
N PRO A 47 -7.59 -12.70 -4.82
CA PRO A 47 -6.63 -12.87 -5.92
C PRO A 47 -6.32 -11.59 -6.69
N GLU A 48 -7.34 -10.79 -7.00
CA GLU A 48 -7.19 -9.54 -7.75
C GLU A 48 -6.44 -8.48 -6.94
N LEU A 49 -6.71 -8.40 -5.64
CA LEU A 49 -6.02 -7.51 -4.72
C LEU A 49 -4.57 -7.94 -4.48
N LEU A 50 -4.29 -9.24 -4.38
CA LEU A 50 -2.94 -9.77 -4.30
C LEU A 50 -2.14 -9.48 -5.58
N SER A 51 -2.77 -9.63 -6.76
CA SER A 51 -2.15 -9.23 -8.03
C SER A 51 -1.85 -7.73 -8.05
N LEU A 52 -2.78 -6.88 -7.62
CA LEU A 52 -2.53 -5.44 -7.52
C LEU A 52 -1.34 -5.13 -6.60
N ILE A 53 -1.26 -5.76 -5.42
CA ILE A 53 -0.15 -5.54 -4.48
C ILE A 53 1.18 -5.96 -5.13
N SER A 54 1.21 -7.11 -5.82
CA SER A 54 2.39 -7.56 -6.55
C SER A 54 2.83 -6.56 -7.61
N ASP A 55 1.92 -6.13 -8.49
CA ASP A 55 2.21 -5.16 -9.55
C ASP A 55 2.77 -3.85 -8.98
N VAL A 56 2.22 -3.38 -7.86
CA VAL A 56 2.67 -2.13 -7.22
C VAL A 56 4.07 -2.27 -6.62
N LEU A 57 4.37 -3.43 -6.02
CA LEU A 57 5.70 -3.72 -5.45
C LEU A 57 6.78 -3.90 -6.53
N GLU A 58 6.40 -4.30 -7.75
CA GLU A 58 7.32 -4.37 -8.88
C GLU A 58 7.75 -2.97 -9.40
N LEU A 59 7.04 -1.89 -9.02
CA LEU A 59 7.35 -0.52 -9.46
C LEU A 59 8.50 0.15 -8.67
N GLY A 60 8.94 -0.39 -7.53
CA GLY A 60 10.03 0.19 -6.74
C GLY A 60 10.15 -0.38 -5.32
N GLU A 61 11.30 -0.13 -4.67
CA GLU A 61 11.69 -0.81 -3.43
C GLU A 61 10.87 -0.40 -2.19
N ASP A 62 10.31 0.81 -2.15
CA ASP A 62 9.48 1.28 -1.03
C ASP A 62 8.16 1.91 -1.51
N VAL A 63 7.04 1.41 -0.98
CA VAL A 63 5.69 1.94 -1.27
C VAL A 63 4.98 2.34 0.02
N VAL A 64 4.42 3.55 0.03
CA VAL A 64 3.47 4.00 1.04
C VAL A 64 2.06 3.93 0.47
N TRP A 65 1.21 3.12 1.08
CA TRP A 65 -0.20 3.01 0.73
C TRP A 65 -1.02 4.04 1.48
N ALA A 66 -1.88 4.74 0.78
CA ALA A 66 -2.78 5.74 1.34
C ALA A 66 -4.21 5.33 1.05
N VAL A 67 -5.04 5.23 2.10
CA VAL A 67 -6.42 4.73 2.00
C VAL A 67 -7.40 5.69 2.64
N ASP A 68 -8.56 5.86 2.02
CA ASP A 68 -9.69 6.59 2.59
C ASP A 68 -10.75 5.63 3.12
N VAL A 69 -10.41 4.91 4.19
CA VAL A 69 -11.37 4.03 4.88
C VAL A 69 -12.59 4.84 5.34
N ALA A 70 -13.72 4.63 4.66
CA ALA A 70 -15.03 5.17 5.04
C ALA A 70 -15.81 4.16 5.88
N ASP A 71 -16.41 4.66 6.97
CA ASP A 71 -17.60 4.12 7.64
C ASP A 71 -17.59 2.62 7.99
N GLY A 72 -16.56 2.16 8.73
CA GLY A 72 -16.61 0.88 9.46
C GLY A 72 -16.58 -0.38 8.59
N MET A 73 -16.29 -0.25 7.29
CA MET A 73 -16.04 -1.42 6.44
C MET A 73 -14.60 -1.90 6.67
N ALA A 74 -14.47 -3.05 7.33
CA ALA A 74 -13.28 -3.89 7.26
C ALA A 74 -12.93 -4.14 5.79
N CYS A 75 -11.91 -3.46 5.27
CA CYS A 75 -11.50 -3.61 3.88
C CYS A 75 -10.52 -4.77 3.76
N LEU A 76 -10.87 -5.77 2.95
CA LEU A 76 -10.00 -6.89 2.58
C LEU A 76 -8.61 -6.41 2.16
N LEU A 77 -8.53 -5.35 1.34
CA LEU A 77 -7.27 -4.74 0.92
C LEU A 77 -6.41 -4.32 2.11
N VAL A 78 -6.97 -3.63 3.11
CA VAL A 78 -6.21 -3.18 4.28
C VAL A 78 -5.64 -4.37 5.05
N ASN A 79 -6.42 -5.43 5.23
CA ASN A 79 -5.94 -6.65 5.88
C ASN A 79 -4.82 -7.32 5.09
N LEU A 80 -4.94 -7.40 3.77
CA LEU A 80 -3.87 -7.93 2.91
C LEU A 80 -2.61 -7.08 3.01
N LEU A 81 -2.71 -5.76 2.92
CA LEU A 81 -1.57 -4.84 3.05
C LEU A 81 -0.86 -5.00 4.40
N LEU A 82 -1.60 -5.04 5.51
CA LEU A 82 -1.03 -5.26 6.85
C LEU A 82 -0.34 -6.64 6.95
N ASN A 83 -0.96 -7.69 6.42
CA ASN A 83 -0.40 -9.04 6.42
C ASN A 83 0.86 -9.18 5.53
N HIS A 84 1.00 -8.30 4.54
CA HIS A 84 2.17 -8.22 3.66
C HIS A 84 3.20 -7.16 4.13
N GLY A 85 3.10 -6.68 5.37
CA GLY A 85 4.07 -5.75 5.97
C GLY A 85 4.14 -4.40 5.26
N GLN A 86 3.09 -4.01 4.54
CA GLN A 86 3.05 -2.76 3.79
C GLN A 86 2.87 -1.56 4.74
N THR A 87 3.49 -0.44 4.38
CA THR A 87 3.28 0.82 5.10
C THR A 87 1.97 1.44 4.64
N ILE A 88 1.05 1.66 5.58
CA ILE A 88 -0.27 2.23 5.29
C ILE A 88 -0.44 3.52 6.08
N VAL A 89 -0.91 4.58 5.42
CA VAL A 89 -1.37 5.82 6.04
C VAL A 89 -2.86 6.01 5.79
N TYR A 90 -3.55 6.53 6.79
CA TYR A 90 -4.98 6.83 6.68
C TYR A 90 -5.21 8.29 6.28
N LEU A 91 -6.04 8.51 5.25
CA LEU A 91 -6.52 9.84 4.89
C LEU A 91 -8.04 9.90 5.13
N PRO A 92 -8.51 10.72 6.08
CA PRO A 92 -9.95 10.90 6.28
C PRO A 92 -10.63 11.38 5.00
N GLY A 93 -11.77 10.78 4.63
CA GLY A 93 -12.51 11.16 3.42
C GLY A 93 -12.87 12.64 3.35
N LEU A 94 -13.04 13.32 4.49
CA LEU A 94 -13.23 14.77 4.55
C LEU A 94 -11.98 15.55 4.07
N ALA A 95 -10.78 15.07 4.37
CA ALA A 95 -9.53 15.65 3.89
C ALA A 95 -9.37 15.45 2.38
N VAL A 96 -9.71 14.25 1.87
CA VAL A 96 -9.73 13.94 0.43
C VAL A 96 -10.69 14.87 -0.30
N ASN A 97 -11.93 14.99 0.17
CA ASN A 97 -12.95 15.86 -0.42
C ASN A 97 -12.51 17.33 -0.48
N ARG A 98 -11.85 17.84 0.57
CA ARG A 98 -11.30 19.21 0.58
C ARG A 98 -10.17 19.38 -0.42
N ALA A 99 -9.27 18.41 -0.50
CA ALA A 99 -8.14 18.44 -1.42
C ALA A 99 -8.60 18.35 -2.89
N ALA A 100 -9.59 17.50 -3.19
CA ALA A 100 -10.09 17.25 -4.54
C ALA A 100 -10.64 18.51 -5.25
N ALA A 101 -11.07 19.53 -4.50
CA ALA A 101 -11.50 20.82 -5.04
C ALA A 101 -10.37 21.59 -5.76
N GLY A 102 -9.11 21.36 -5.38
CA GLY A 102 -7.94 21.94 -6.04
C GLY A 102 -7.60 21.29 -7.39
N TYR A 103 -8.13 20.09 -7.65
CA TYR A 103 -7.86 19.32 -8.86
C TYR A 103 -8.92 19.67 -9.92
N ARG A 104 -8.64 20.74 -10.68
CA ARG A 104 -9.52 21.30 -11.72
C ARG A 104 -9.72 20.36 -12.91
N GLY A 105 -10.90 20.42 -13.53
CA GLY A 105 -11.17 19.84 -14.86
C GLY A 105 -11.57 18.37 -14.90
N LEU A 106 -11.58 17.67 -13.77
CA LEU A 106 -12.00 16.27 -13.67
C LEU A 106 -13.28 16.18 -12.84
N GLY A 107 -14.35 15.63 -13.42
CA GLY A 107 -15.55 15.26 -12.67
C GLY A 107 -15.23 14.28 -11.55
N LYS A 108 -16.18 14.02 -10.63
CA LYS A 108 -15.95 13.02 -9.58
C LYS A 108 -15.77 11.65 -10.23
N THR A 109 -14.59 11.07 -10.08
CA THR A 109 -14.26 9.72 -10.54
C THR A 109 -13.35 9.03 -9.53
N ASP A 110 -13.51 7.72 -9.38
CA ASP A 110 -12.70 6.93 -8.43
C ASP A 110 -11.18 7.07 -8.72
N ALA A 111 -10.81 7.17 -10.01
CA ALA A 111 -9.43 7.41 -10.43
C ALA A 111 -8.88 8.77 -10.00
N LYS A 112 -9.74 9.80 -9.98
CA LYS A 112 -9.37 11.14 -9.50
C LYS A 112 -9.16 11.10 -7.99
N ASP A 113 -10.09 10.51 -7.26
CA ASP A 113 -10.04 10.46 -5.80
C ASP A 113 -8.81 9.64 -5.35
N ALA A 114 -8.52 8.51 -6.00
CA ALA A 114 -7.29 7.74 -5.82
C ALA A 114 -6.00 8.55 -6.08
N ARG A 115 -5.96 9.34 -7.17
CA ARG A 115 -4.82 10.24 -7.45
C ARG A 115 -4.66 11.30 -6.35
N VAL A 116 -5.76 11.90 -5.89
CA VAL A 116 -5.74 12.91 -4.82
C VAL A 116 -5.20 12.28 -3.54
N ILE A 117 -5.64 11.07 -3.19
CA ILE A 117 -5.17 10.33 -2.01
C ILE A 117 -3.66 10.08 -2.10
N ALA A 118 -3.17 9.56 -3.24
CA ALA A 118 -1.74 9.31 -3.47
C ALA A 118 -0.91 10.60 -3.32
N ASP A 119 -1.37 11.69 -3.94
CA ASP A 119 -0.64 12.95 -3.96
C ASP A 119 -0.64 13.66 -2.60
N GLN A 120 -1.75 13.56 -1.85
CA GLN A 120 -1.79 14.02 -0.46
C GLN A 120 -0.79 13.26 0.41
N ALA A 121 -0.69 11.94 0.27
CA ALA A 121 0.30 11.14 1.00
C ALA A 121 1.75 11.46 0.61
N ARG A 122 1.97 11.81 -0.66
CA ARG A 122 3.28 12.27 -1.16
C ARG A 122 3.71 13.60 -0.56
N MET A 123 2.77 14.54 -0.44
CA MET A 123 3.06 15.91 0.00
C MET A 123 3.04 16.08 1.53
N ARG A 124 2.20 15.33 2.23
CA ARG A 124 2.01 15.46 3.68
C ARG A 124 2.97 14.58 4.47
N ARG A 125 3.35 15.06 5.66
CA ARG A 125 4.22 14.34 6.62
C ARG A 125 3.53 14.10 7.97
N ASP A 126 2.31 14.61 8.12
CA ASP A 126 1.49 14.60 9.33
C ASP A 126 0.36 13.57 9.26
N LEU A 127 0.52 12.51 8.46
CA LEU A 127 -0.48 11.46 8.30
C LEU A 127 -0.25 10.33 9.29
N ASP A 128 -1.33 9.84 9.88
CA ASP A 128 -1.27 8.74 10.83
C ASP A 128 -0.98 7.41 10.12
N LEU A 129 0.01 6.69 10.64
CA LEU A 129 0.28 5.32 10.23
C LEU A 129 -0.82 4.41 10.75
N LEU A 130 -1.38 3.61 9.84
CA LEU A 130 -2.28 2.54 10.22
C LEU A 130 -1.44 1.34 10.67
N ALA A 131 -0.99 1.39 11.92
CA ALA A 131 -0.25 0.29 12.53
C ALA A 131 -1.19 -0.89 12.82
N PRO A 132 -0.72 -2.16 12.73
CA PRO A 132 -1.51 -3.31 13.13
C PRO A 132 -2.12 -3.14 14.52
N GLU A 133 -1.39 -2.65 15.50
CA GLU A 133 -1.84 -2.47 16.87
C GLU A 133 -2.80 -1.28 17.09
N SER A 134 -3.07 -0.46 16.07
CA SER A 134 -3.99 0.67 16.20
C SER A 134 -5.42 0.20 16.45
N ASP A 135 -6.18 0.97 17.24
CA ASP A 135 -7.62 0.72 17.47
C ASP A 135 -8.39 0.68 16.14
N LEU A 136 -7.99 1.52 15.18
CA LEU A 136 -8.53 1.53 13.82
C LEU A 136 -8.24 0.23 13.07
N ALA A 137 -7.02 -0.30 13.14
CA ALA A 137 -6.71 -1.61 12.56
C ALA A 137 -7.41 -2.76 13.29
N ALA A 138 -7.64 -2.65 14.61
CA ALA A 138 -8.41 -3.63 15.37
C ALA A 138 -9.88 -3.67 14.93
N GLU A 139 -10.51 -2.51 14.72
CA GLU A 139 -11.87 -2.41 14.18
C GLU A 139 -11.97 -3.05 12.78
N LEU A 140 -10.96 -2.85 11.94
CA LEU A 140 -10.91 -3.40 10.57
C LEU A 140 -10.61 -4.90 10.51
N ARG A 141 -10.05 -5.52 11.56
CA ARG A 141 -9.75 -6.96 11.60
C ARG A 141 -10.93 -7.86 11.95
N VAL A 142 -11.93 -7.34 12.66
CA VAL A 142 -12.99 -8.16 13.31
C VAL A 142 -13.99 -8.78 12.30
N MET A 143 -13.91 -8.49 11.00
CA MET A 143 -14.93 -8.94 10.02
C MET A 143 -14.40 -9.72 8.81
N THR A 144 -13.43 -10.62 8.98
CA THR A 144 -13.08 -11.60 7.94
C THR A 144 -13.68 -12.98 8.26
N VAL A 145 -14.91 -13.25 7.83
CA VAL A 145 -15.53 -14.59 7.93
C VAL A 145 -15.85 -15.13 6.54
N LYS A 146 -14.89 -15.92 6.02
CA LYS A 146 -14.98 -17.21 5.30
C LYS A 146 -14.00 -17.28 4.13
N GLY A 147 -12.95 -18.08 4.32
CA GLY A 147 -12.12 -18.60 3.24
C GLY A 147 -10.64 -18.58 3.59
N VAL A 148 -10.15 -19.68 4.16
CA VAL A 148 -8.72 -20.09 4.25
C VAL A 148 -7.71 -19.01 4.69
N MET A 149 -7.40 -19.02 5.99
CA MET A 149 -6.17 -18.44 6.52
C MET A 149 -4.97 -19.27 6.03
N ILE A 150 -4.27 -18.80 5.00
CA ILE A 150 -2.91 -19.27 4.69
C ILE A 150 -1.94 -18.45 5.56
N PRO A 151 -1.11 -19.07 6.42
CA PRO A 151 -0.08 -18.33 7.12
C PRO A 151 0.97 -17.86 6.11
N ILE A 152 1.02 -16.55 5.84
CA ILE A 152 2.03 -15.94 4.97
C ILE A 152 3.35 -15.83 5.76
N ARG A 153 4.01 -16.97 5.92
CA ARG A 153 5.46 -17.07 5.99
C ARG A 153 5.94 -17.78 4.73
N LEU A 154 5.70 -17.19 3.56
CA LEU A 154 6.36 -17.62 2.33
C LEU A 154 6.35 -16.55 1.22
N LEU A 155 6.83 -15.34 1.54
CA LEU A 155 7.45 -14.44 0.56
C LEU A 155 8.64 -13.70 1.21
N SER A 156 9.44 -14.45 1.97
CA SER A 156 10.75 -14.00 2.49
C SER A 156 11.88 -14.84 1.88
N TRP A 157 11.89 -15.07 0.56
CA TRP A 157 13.00 -15.77 -0.12
C TRP A 157 13.17 -15.36 -1.60
N ALA A 158 12.99 -14.08 -1.94
CA ALA A 158 13.33 -13.59 -3.29
C ALA A 158 14.31 -12.41 -3.32
N PHE A 159 14.68 -11.81 -2.17
CA PHE A 159 15.73 -10.81 -2.13
C PHE A 159 16.86 -11.27 -1.21
N SER A 160 17.89 -11.83 -1.83
CA SER A 160 19.19 -12.04 -1.20
C SER A 160 19.88 -10.68 -1.14
N VAL A 161 19.79 -10.02 0.01
CA VAL A 161 20.76 -8.98 0.37
C VAL A 161 21.93 -9.75 0.96
N ASP A 162 23.07 -9.68 0.26
CA ASP A 162 24.36 -10.32 0.57
C ASP A 162 24.49 -11.79 0.15
N GLY A 163 25.17 -11.99 -0.98
CA GLY A 163 25.40 -13.28 -1.61
C GLY A 163 26.43 -14.16 -0.88
N GLU A 164 26.02 -14.77 0.24
CA GLU A 164 26.79 -15.87 0.84
C GLU A 164 25.85 -16.94 1.41
N ALA A 165 25.83 -18.10 0.75
CA ALA A 165 25.04 -19.24 1.18
C ALA A 165 25.68 -19.91 2.40
N VAL A 166 25.09 -19.75 3.58
CA VAL A 166 25.42 -20.58 4.75
C VAL A 166 24.35 -21.64 4.96
N GLY A 167 24.79 -22.90 4.97
CA GLY A 167 23.95 -24.10 4.97
C GLY A 167 22.98 -24.20 6.14
N ALA A 168 21.78 -24.67 5.83
CA ALA A 168 20.74 -24.96 6.81
C ALA A 168 21.08 -26.23 7.62
N ALA A 169 21.28 -26.07 8.92
CA ALA A 169 21.12 -27.14 9.89
C ALA A 169 19.69 -27.13 10.42
N TRP A 170 18.92 -28.16 10.08
CA TRP A 170 17.60 -28.43 10.64
C TRP A 170 17.74 -28.91 12.09
N CYS A 171 17.04 -28.29 13.02
CA CYS A 171 16.66 -28.92 14.28
C CYS A 171 15.20 -28.58 14.55
N GLY A 172 14.33 -29.55 14.29
CA GLY A 172 12.91 -29.47 14.64
C GLY A 172 12.64 -30.09 16.00
N THR A 173 11.55 -29.67 16.62
CA THR A 173 10.68 -30.41 17.56
C THR A 173 9.51 -29.47 17.89
N ARG A 174 8.28 -29.91 18.18
CA ARG A 174 7.47 -31.11 17.96
C ARG A 174 6.03 -30.64 18.21
#